data_AF-A0A3D1AQR5-F1
#
_entry.id   AF-A0A3D1AQR5-F1
#
_cell.length_a   1.000
_cell.length_b   1.000
_cell.length_c   1.000
_cell.angle_alpha   90.00
_cell.angle_beta   90.00
_cell.angle_gamma   90.00
#
_symmetry.space_group_name_H-M   'P 1'
#
loop_
_entity.id
_entity.type
_entity.pdbx_description
1 polymer ?
#
loop_
_entity_poly.entity_id
_entity_poly.type
_entity_poly.pdbx_seq_one_letter_code
_entity_poly.pdbx_strand_id
1 'polypeptide(L)'
;MESANRKLIRPSFTEVKEQAAARKVQKKPVPPDQTNAENFYYVKQMQSKTQMVFVLRDGEVLKGVIEWYDKSCLKVNRDEGPNLLLYKPNIKYMYKDE
;
A
#
# COMPACT_ATOMS: atom_id res chain seq x y z
N MET A 1 -32.27 38.58 -41.17
CA MET A 1 -32.57 38.46 -39.73
C MET A 1 -33.20 37.10 -39.54
N GLU A 2 -32.44 36.09 -39.11
CA GLU A 2 -33.00 34.79 -38.73
C GLU A 2 -32.08 34.13 -37.71
N SER A 3 -32.56 34.07 -36.47
CA SER A 3 -31.84 33.57 -35.30
C SER A 3 -32.07 32.06 -35.18
N ALA A 4 -31.03 31.26 -35.37
CA ALA A 4 -31.10 29.80 -35.21
C ALA A 4 -31.36 29.42 -33.74
N ASN A 5 -32.60 29.01 -33.44
CA ASN A 5 -33.02 28.48 -32.16
C ASN A 5 -32.37 27.11 -31.90
N ARG A 6 -31.23 27.08 -31.23
CA ARG A 6 -30.62 25.84 -30.72
C ARG A 6 -31.37 25.41 -29.46
N LYS A 7 -32.44 24.61 -29.62
CA LYS A 7 -33.14 23.99 -28.49
C LYS A 7 -32.15 23.09 -27.73
N LEU A 8 -31.84 23.42 -26.47
CA LEU A 8 -31.17 22.51 -25.55
C LEU A 8 -32.09 21.31 -25.31
N ILE A 9 -31.72 20.15 -25.84
CA ILE A 9 -32.32 18.88 -25.46
C ILE A 9 -31.77 18.55 -24.06
N ARG A 10 -32.51 18.97 -23.03
CA ARG A 10 -32.28 18.53 -21.66
C ARG A 10 -33.02 17.21 -21.47
N PRO A 11 -32.35 16.05 -21.43
CA PRO A 11 -33.02 14.80 -21.07
C PRO A 11 -33.65 14.95 -19.68
N SER A 12 -34.82 14.34 -19.50
CA SER A 12 -35.55 14.42 -18.24
C SER A 12 -34.73 13.74 -17.15
N PHE A 13 -34.68 14.34 -15.96
CA PHE A 13 -34.00 13.75 -14.78
C PHE A 13 -34.53 12.34 -14.44
N THR A 14 -35.74 12.02 -14.91
CA THR A 14 -36.37 10.71 -14.77
C THR A 14 -35.70 9.62 -15.63
N GLU A 15 -35.28 9.94 -16.86
CA GLU A 15 -34.63 8.99 -17.79
C GLU A 15 -33.22 8.61 -17.32
N VAL A 16 -32.51 9.53 -16.68
CA VAL A 16 -31.17 9.31 -16.12
C VAL A 16 -31.22 8.31 -14.95
N LYS A 17 -32.30 8.36 -14.15
CA LYS A 17 -32.47 7.47 -12.99
C LYS A 17 -32.81 6.03 -13.40
N GLU A 18 -33.55 5.87 -14.50
CA GLU A 18 -33.93 4.56 -15.03
C GLU A 18 -32.74 3.84 -15.70
N GLN A 19 -31.86 4.58 -16.41
CA GLN A 19 -30.59 4.02 -16.92
C GLN A 19 -29.57 3.69 -15.81
N ALA A 20 -29.61 4.41 -14.69
CA ALA A 20 -28.75 4.11 -13.54
C ALA A 20 -29.16 2.82 -12.80
N ALA A 21 -30.44 2.46 -12.81
CA ALA A 21 -30.96 1.24 -12.18
C ALA A 21 -30.61 -0.05 -12.95
N ALA A 22 -30.35 0.05 -14.27
CA ALA A 22 -29.96 -1.08 -15.11
C ALA A 22 -28.46 -1.40 -15.08
N ARG A 23 -27.62 -0.52 -14.49
CA ARG A 23 -26.21 -0.83 -14.24
C ARG A 23 -26.12 -1.72 -13.02
N LYS A 24 -26.19 -3.04 -13.25
CA LYS A 24 -25.79 -4.06 -12.27
C LYS A 24 -24.49 -3.58 -11.61
N VAL A 25 -24.58 -3.22 -10.33
CA VAL A 25 -23.42 -2.87 -9.51
C VAL A 25 -22.56 -4.13 -9.49
N GLN A 26 -21.56 -4.18 -10.37
CA GLN A 26 -20.54 -5.22 -10.34
C GLN A 26 -19.85 -5.06 -9.00
N LYS A 27 -20.21 -5.91 -8.04
CA LYS A 27 -19.52 -6.00 -6.75
C LYS A 27 -18.05 -6.23 -7.10
N LYS A 28 -17.21 -5.25 -6.76
CA LYS A 28 -15.76 -5.39 -6.91
C LYS A 28 -15.36 -6.71 -6.24
N PRO A 29 -14.62 -7.59 -6.92
CA PRO A 29 -14.16 -8.83 -6.30
C PRO A 29 -13.39 -8.47 -5.01
N VAL A 30 -13.58 -9.29 -3.98
CA VAL A 30 -12.85 -9.13 -2.71
C VAL A 30 -11.35 -9.14 -3.03
N PRO A 31 -10.56 -8.18 -2.50
CA PRO A 31 -9.12 -8.18 -2.72
C PRO A 31 -8.53 -9.54 -2.32
N PRO A 32 -7.60 -10.08 -3.12
CA PRO A 32 -6.96 -11.34 -2.77
C PRO A 32 -6.25 -11.22 -1.42
N ASP A 33 -6.35 -12.26 -0.59
CA ASP A 33 -5.72 -12.30 0.73
C ASP A 33 -4.19 -12.12 0.65
N GLN A 34 -3.58 -12.52 -0.47
CA GLN A 34 -2.15 -12.34 -0.74
C GLN A 34 -1.93 -11.24 -1.78
N THR A 35 -1.46 -10.08 -1.30
CA THR A 35 -1.17 -8.91 -2.17
C THR A 35 0.29 -8.80 -2.57
N ASN A 36 1.19 -9.58 -1.97
CA ASN A 36 2.66 -9.51 -2.12
C ASN A 36 3.28 -8.14 -1.77
N ALA A 37 2.51 -7.19 -1.23
CA ALA A 37 2.97 -5.85 -0.92
C ALA A 37 4.17 -5.85 0.05
N GLU A 38 4.16 -6.76 1.02
CA GLU A 38 5.27 -6.96 1.95
C GLU A 38 6.56 -7.36 1.22
N ASN A 39 6.48 -8.35 0.32
CA ASN A 39 7.63 -8.82 -0.45
C ASN A 39 8.20 -7.69 -1.32
N PHE A 40 7.33 -6.94 -2.02
CA PHE A 40 7.75 -5.80 -2.83
C PHE A 40 8.42 -4.71 -1.98
N TYR A 41 7.90 -4.45 -0.78
CA TYR A 41 8.49 -3.49 0.14
C TYR A 41 9.89 -3.93 0.53
N TYR A 42 10.09 -5.16 1.02
CA TYR A 42 11.41 -5.63 1.44
C TYR A 42 12.42 -5.65 0.30
N VAL A 43 12.04 -6.19 -0.86
CA VAL A 43 12.93 -6.23 -2.03
C VAL A 43 13.37 -4.82 -2.42
N LYS A 44 12.45 -3.85 -2.41
CA LYS A 44 12.78 -2.45 -2.70
C LYS A 44 13.79 -1.89 -1.69
N GLN A 45 13.54 -2.06 -0.39
CA GLN A 45 14.42 -1.55 0.66
C GLN A 45 15.80 -2.21 0.68
N MET A 46 15.88 -3.51 0.35
CA MET A 46 17.14 -4.25 0.20
C MET A 46 17.97 -3.73 -0.98
N GLN A 47 17.33 -3.54 -2.14
CA GLN A 47 18.01 -3.08 -3.36
C GLN A 47 18.58 -1.67 -3.19
N SER A 48 17.83 -0.76 -2.57
CA SER A 48 18.29 0.58 -2.28
C SER A 48 19.17 0.67 -1.03
N LYS A 49 19.44 -0.45 -0.34
CA LYS A 49 20.12 -0.50 0.96
C LYS A 49 19.61 0.59 1.90
N THR A 50 18.29 0.76 1.95
CA THR A 50 17.69 1.87 2.69
C THR A 50 17.90 1.67 4.17
N GLN A 51 18.34 2.74 4.84
CA GLN A 51 18.41 2.77 6.28
C GLN A 51 16.99 2.71 6.87
N MET A 52 16.73 1.68 7.67
CA MET A 52 15.45 1.41 8.29
C MET A 52 15.58 1.56 9.80
N VAL A 53 14.52 2.07 10.40
CA VAL A 53 14.33 2.09 11.85
C VAL A 53 13.22 1.11 12.21
N PHE A 54 13.50 0.22 13.15
CA PHE A 54 12.59 -0.80 13.65
C PHE A 54 12.25 -0.48 15.10
N VAL A 55 10.98 -0.23 15.38
CA VAL A 55 10.49 -0.06 16.74
C VAL A 55 9.89 -1.39 17.19
N LEU A 56 10.44 -1.95 18.25
CA LEU A 56 10.00 -3.23 18.80
C LEU A 56 8.83 -3.04 19.76
N ARG A 57 8.18 -4.15 20.12
CA ARG A 57 7.00 -4.14 21.01
C ARG A 57 7.30 -3.68 22.43
N ASP A 58 8.52 -3.91 22.91
CA ASP A 58 9.03 -3.45 24.22
C ASP A 58 9.47 -1.98 24.20
N GLY A 59 9.50 -1.35 23.03
CA GLY A 59 9.93 0.04 22.84
C GLY A 59 11.39 0.19 22.45
N GLU A 60 12.17 -0.90 22.32
CA GLU A 60 13.52 -0.83 21.78
C GLU A 60 13.50 -0.33 20.33
N VAL A 61 14.48 0.50 19.98
CA VAL A 61 14.64 1.06 18.64
C VAL A 61 15.93 0.56 18.03
N LEU A 62 15.83 -0.17 16.94
CA LEU A 62 16.96 -0.67 16.17
C LEU A 62 17.07 0.10 14.86
N LYS A 63 18.30 0.40 14.44
CA LYS A 63 18.59 1.00 13.14
C LYS A 63 19.46 0.07 12.31
N GLY A 64 19.19 -0.02 11.02
CA GLY A 64 20.00 -0.84 10.11
C GLY A 64 19.39 -1.02 8.74
N VAL A 65 20.07 -1.79 7.90
CA VAL A 65 19.64 -2.13 6.55
C VAL A 65 19.12 -3.57 6.52
N ILE A 66 18.02 -3.80 5.81
CA ILE A 66 17.51 -5.16 5.57
C ILE A 66 18.41 -5.82 4.53
N GLU A 67 19.08 -6.93 4.89
CA GLU A 67 19.89 -7.73 3.96
C GLU A 67 19.14 -8.94 3.41
N TRP A 68 18.15 -9.43 4.16
CA TRP A 68 17.39 -10.62 3.81
C TRP A 68 16.06 -10.65 4.56
N TYR A 69 15.04 -11.27 3.98
CA TYR A 69 13.75 -11.46 4.60
C TYR A 69 13.25 -12.89 4.35
N ASP A 70 12.42 -13.35 5.27
CA ASP A 70 11.62 -14.57 5.15
C ASP A 70 10.22 -14.31 5.68
N LYS A 71 9.39 -15.35 5.75
CA LYS A 71 8.04 -15.31 6.28
C LYS A 71 7.99 -14.71 7.69
N SER A 72 8.87 -15.13 8.59
CA SER A 72 8.78 -14.77 10.02
C SER A 72 9.86 -13.83 10.53
N CYS A 73 10.92 -13.56 9.77
CA CYS A 73 12.05 -12.76 10.26
C CYS A 73 12.73 -11.94 9.17
N LEU A 74 13.54 -10.98 9.61
CA LEU A 74 14.37 -10.10 8.80
C LEU A 74 15.81 -10.18 9.31
N LYS A 75 16.78 -10.33 8.41
CA LYS A 75 18.19 -10.13 8.74
C LYS A 75 18.51 -8.66 8.56
N VAL A 76 18.90 -8.01 9.65
CA VAL A 76 19.23 -6.58 9.69
C VAL A 76 20.72 -6.44 9.96
N ASN A 77 21.41 -5.75 9.06
CA ASN A 77 22.79 -5.31 9.25
C ASN A 77 22.77 -3.94 9.91
N ARG A 78 23.52 -3.77 11.01
CA ARG A 78 23.53 -2.53 11.79
C ARG A 78 24.89 -1.89 11.68
N ASP A 79 24.91 -0.56 11.59
CA ASP A 79 26.16 0.21 11.60
C ASP A 79 26.86 0.10 12.96
N GLU A 80 26.07 0.06 14.04
CA GLU A 80 26.55 -0.14 15.39
C GLU A 80 26.17 -1.53 15.92
N GLY A 81 27.16 -2.42 15.99
CA GLY A 81 27.05 -3.73 16.60
C GLY A 81 26.83 -4.88 15.62
N PRO A 82 26.56 -6.09 16.13
CA PRO A 82 26.40 -7.28 15.30
C PRO A 82 25.09 -7.26 14.51
N ASN A 83 25.08 -8.00 13.41
CA ASN A 83 23.89 -8.29 12.62
C ASN A 83 22.86 -9.04 13.45
N LEU A 84 21.60 -8.68 13.28
CA LEU A 84 20.48 -9.25 14.03
C LEU A 84 19.56 -10.02 13.09
N LEU A 85 19.03 -11.14 13.61
CA LEU A 85 17.88 -11.80 13.03
C LEU A 85 16.64 -11.38 13.82
N LEU A 86 15.86 -10.48 13.26
CA LEU A 86 14.72 -9.87 13.91
C LEU A 86 13.42 -10.58 13.52
N TYR A 87 12.73 -11.17 14.50
CA TYR A 87 11.44 -11.82 14.27
C TYR A 87 10.34 -10.76 14.06
N LYS A 88 9.63 -10.83 12.92
CA LYS A 88 8.55 -9.90 12.56
C LYS A 88 7.48 -9.76 13.64
N PRO A 89 7.05 -10.82 14.36
CA PRO A 89 6.10 -10.67 15.46
C PRO A 89 6.55 -9.69 16.55
N ASN A 90 7.84 -9.46 16.75
CA ASN A 90 8.37 -8.54 17.77
C ASN A 90 8.48 -7.10 17.26
N ILE A 91 8.32 -6.87 15.96
CA ILE A 91 8.33 -5.54 15.35
C ILE A 91 6.95 -4.92 15.55
N LYS A 92 6.89 -3.74 16.17
CA LYS A 92 5.67 -2.95 16.30
C LYS A 92 5.39 -2.19 15.01
N TYR A 93 6.39 -1.49 14.50
CA TYR A 93 6.38 -0.84 13.19
C TYR A 93 7.80 -0.57 12.72
N MET A 94 7.94 -0.24 11.44
CA MET A 94 9.21 0.17 10.83
C MET A 94 8.99 1.37 9.92
N TYR A 95 10.02 2.19 9.77
CA TYR A 95 10.03 3.35 8.88
C TYR A 95 11.42 3.56 8.30
N LYS A 96 11.51 4.34 7.21
CA LYS A 96 12.80 4.72 6.62
C LYS A 96 13.43 5.80 7.50
N ASP A 97 14.70 5.65 7.86
CA ASP A 97 15.47 6.74 8.46
C ASP A 97 15.58 7.84 7.38
N GLU A 98 15.14 9.06 7.68
CA GLU A 98 15.07 10.18 6.72
C GLU A 98 16.44 10.58 6.16
#